data_AF-A0A517KZV5-F1
#
_entry.id   AF-A0A517KZV5-F1
#
_cell.length_a   1.000
_cell.length_b   1.000
_cell.length_c   1.000
_cell.angle_alpha   90.00
_cell.angle_beta   90.00
_cell.angle_gamma   90.00
#
_symmetry.space_group_name_H-M   'P 1'
#
loop_
_entity.id
_entity.type
_entity.pdbx_description
1 polymer ?
#
loop_
_entity_poly.entity_id
_entity_poly.type
_entity_poly.pdbx_seq_one_letter_code
_entity_poly.pdbx_strand_id
1 'polypeptide(L)'
;MHFAFHLLAALLAVAPDPASANGCEQYTTFYVAKKCEQNSCYGATPDQGAFDDNKQAFITWANQHTKACSGFCDSIYTSDKKFQGSFTMKCGVARLLKGSPNPPDATRNLTRHEDNRCGDVNCTPSHKAKQNCNFNIYGCEKN
;
A
#
# COMPACT_ATOMS: atom_id res chain seq x y z
N MET A 1 -57.48 29.87 -13.05
CA MET A 1 -57.31 28.54 -12.44
C MET A 1 -55.88 28.08 -12.71
N HIS A 2 -55.00 28.20 -11.73
CA HIS A 2 -53.58 27.89 -11.84
C HIS A 2 -53.17 27.03 -10.65
N PHE A 3 -53.20 25.71 -10.74
CA PHE A 3 -52.52 24.86 -9.74
C PHE A 3 -52.30 23.46 -10.30
N ALA A 4 -51.27 23.31 -11.15
CA ALA A 4 -50.76 21.99 -11.53
C ALA A 4 -49.30 22.08 -12.02
N PHE A 5 -48.40 22.68 -11.23
CA PHE A 5 -46.95 22.73 -11.56
C PHE A 5 -46.04 22.32 -10.40
N HIS A 6 -46.53 21.58 -9.41
CA HIS A 6 -45.72 21.24 -8.22
C HIS A 6 -45.34 19.76 -8.09
N LEU A 7 -45.64 18.92 -9.09
CA LEU A 7 -45.38 17.48 -9.05
C LEU A 7 -44.18 17.01 -9.88
N LEU A 8 -43.37 17.93 -10.43
CA LEU A 8 -42.18 17.59 -11.24
C LEU A 8 -40.83 17.96 -10.59
N ALA A 9 -40.80 18.42 -9.34
CA ALA A 9 -39.56 18.81 -8.66
C ALA A 9 -38.99 17.72 -7.74
N ALA A 10 -39.71 16.63 -7.47
CA ALA A 10 -39.30 15.61 -6.52
C ALA A 10 -38.48 14.44 -7.12
N LEU A 11 -38.18 14.45 -8.43
CA LEU A 11 -37.47 13.35 -9.11
C LEU A 11 -35.98 13.60 -9.39
N LEU A 12 -35.39 14.73 -8.96
CA LEU A 12 -34.01 15.09 -9.34
C LEU A 12 -32.97 15.01 -8.21
N ALA A 13 -33.32 14.49 -7.03
CA ALA A 13 -32.41 14.46 -5.88
C ALA A 13 -31.82 13.08 -5.56
N VAL A 14 -31.71 12.19 -6.56
CA VAL A 14 -30.79 11.05 -6.46
C VAL A 14 -29.61 11.37 -7.36
N ALA A 15 -28.78 12.33 -6.91
CA ALA A 15 -27.45 12.46 -7.47
C ALA A 15 -26.80 11.08 -7.35
N PRO A 16 -26.30 10.47 -8.45
CA PRO A 16 -25.49 9.28 -8.32
C PRO A 16 -24.34 9.67 -7.40
N ASP A 17 -24.28 9.07 -6.21
CA ASP A 17 -23.09 9.13 -5.37
C ASP A 17 -21.93 8.82 -6.30
N PRO A 18 -21.02 9.78 -6.59
CA PRO A 18 -20.03 9.57 -7.60
C PRO A 18 -19.29 8.31 -7.20
N ALA A 19 -19.33 7.30 -8.08
CA ALA A 19 -18.62 6.04 -7.99
C ALA A 19 -17.09 6.24 -8.07
N SER A 20 -16.57 7.28 -7.42
CA SER A 20 -15.17 7.55 -7.12
C SER A 20 -14.62 6.62 -6.03
N ALA A 21 -15.35 5.55 -5.69
CA ALA A 21 -14.91 4.55 -4.75
C ALA A 21 -13.53 4.00 -5.16
N ASN A 22 -13.26 3.85 -6.46
CA ASN A 22 -12.01 3.31 -7.03
C ASN A 22 -10.87 4.35 -7.17
N GLY A 23 -10.73 5.26 -6.20
CA GLY A 23 -9.71 6.32 -6.20
C GLY A 23 -8.38 5.92 -5.55
N CYS A 24 -8.25 4.68 -5.10
CA CYS A 24 -7.08 4.20 -4.36
C CYS A 24 -6.47 2.95 -4.98
N GLU A 25 -5.26 2.66 -4.54
CA GLU A 25 -4.46 1.50 -4.92
C GLU A 25 -3.85 0.83 -3.68
N GLN A 26 -3.40 -0.40 -3.84
CA GLN A 26 -2.51 -1.05 -2.88
C GLN A 26 -1.08 -0.89 -3.38
N TYR A 27 -0.14 -0.63 -2.48
CA TYR A 27 1.28 -0.53 -2.82
C TYR A 27 2.07 -1.51 -1.96
N THR A 28 2.99 -2.24 -2.58
CA THR A 28 3.99 -3.05 -1.87
C THR A 28 5.37 -2.83 -2.47
N THR A 29 6.38 -2.93 -1.61
CA THR A 29 7.79 -2.84 -2.00
C THR A 29 8.63 -3.72 -1.09
N PHE A 30 9.85 -4.02 -1.50
CA PHE A 30 10.79 -4.82 -0.73
C PHE A 30 12.07 -4.03 -0.46
N TYR A 31 12.49 -3.99 0.80
CA TYR A 31 13.82 -3.52 1.18
C TYR A 31 14.74 -4.72 1.31
N VAL A 32 15.85 -4.73 0.57
CA VAL A 32 16.79 -5.85 0.51
C VAL A 32 18.19 -5.35 0.85
N ALA A 33 18.93 -6.10 1.66
CA ALA A 33 20.30 -5.73 2.01
C ALA A 33 21.25 -5.88 0.81
N LYS A 34 21.88 -4.78 0.34
CA LYS A 34 22.78 -4.75 -0.82
C LYS A 34 23.93 -5.74 -0.73
N LYS A 35 24.51 -5.87 0.46
CA LYS A 35 25.62 -6.80 0.72
C LYS A 35 25.24 -8.26 0.39
N CYS A 36 23.95 -8.57 0.44
CA CYS A 36 23.43 -9.91 0.22
C CYS A 36 22.93 -10.13 -1.23
N GLU A 37 22.76 -9.08 -2.03
CA GLU A 37 22.30 -9.22 -3.42
C GLU A 37 23.32 -9.96 -4.29
N GLN A 38 24.60 -9.90 -3.92
CA GLN A 38 25.71 -10.54 -4.64
C GLN A 38 26.18 -11.86 -3.99
N ASN A 39 25.79 -12.14 -2.74
CA ASN A 39 26.17 -13.33 -1.98
C ASN A 39 25.08 -13.66 -0.96
N SER A 40 24.72 -14.93 -0.78
CA SER A 40 23.76 -15.30 0.26
C SER A 40 24.22 -14.87 1.66
N CYS A 41 23.27 -14.40 2.48
CA CYS A 41 23.49 -13.97 3.87
C CYS A 41 23.01 -15.00 4.90
N TYR A 42 22.92 -16.28 4.53
CA TYR A 42 22.64 -17.35 5.50
C TYR A 42 23.61 -17.31 6.68
N GLY A 43 23.09 -17.20 7.90
CA GLY A 43 23.87 -17.19 9.15
C GLY A 43 24.48 -15.84 9.54
N ALA A 44 24.29 -14.79 8.76
CA ALA A 44 24.66 -13.42 9.16
C ALA A 44 23.58 -12.79 10.06
N THR A 45 23.89 -11.64 10.66
CA THR A 45 22.91 -10.80 11.37
C THR A 45 22.56 -9.61 10.48
N PRO A 46 21.27 -9.28 10.28
CA PRO A 46 20.89 -8.09 9.54
C PRO A 46 21.27 -6.81 10.29
N ASP A 47 21.55 -5.72 9.57
CA ASP A 47 21.61 -4.38 10.17
C ASP A 47 20.19 -3.92 10.52
N GLN A 48 19.73 -4.30 11.70
CA GLN A 48 18.39 -3.99 12.19
C GLN A 48 18.09 -2.47 12.13
N GLY A 49 19.08 -1.63 12.44
CA GLY A 49 18.91 -0.18 12.42
C GLY A 49 18.63 0.35 11.01
N ALA A 50 19.30 -0.18 9.99
CA ALA A 50 19.02 0.20 8.60
C ALA A 50 17.58 -0.17 8.19
N PHE A 51 17.10 -1.35 8.56
CA PHE A 51 15.73 -1.77 8.27
C PHE A 51 14.70 -0.95 9.05
N ASP A 52 14.94 -0.66 10.33
CA ASP A 52 14.05 0.13 11.16
C ASP A 52 13.92 1.59 10.67
N ASP A 53 15.02 2.21 10.25
CA ASP A 53 15.01 3.56 9.67
C ASP A 53 14.17 3.61 8.39
N ASN A 54 14.35 2.63 7.49
CA ASN A 54 13.59 2.55 6.23
C ASN A 54 12.11 2.18 6.48
N LYS A 55 11.82 1.33 7.47
CA LYS A 55 10.46 1.03 7.92
C LYS A 55 9.76 2.30 8.42
N GLN A 56 10.43 3.08 9.26
CA GLN A 56 9.85 4.31 9.80
C GLN A 56 9.63 5.35 8.69
N ALA A 57 10.57 5.50 7.77
CA ALA A 57 10.41 6.37 6.61
C ALA A 57 9.24 5.94 5.72
N PHE A 58 9.10 4.65 5.46
CA PHE A 58 7.99 4.09 4.69
C PHE A 58 6.64 4.31 5.39
N ILE A 59 6.52 3.99 6.68
CA ILE A 59 5.26 4.18 7.43
C ILE A 59 4.87 5.65 7.48
N THR A 60 5.84 6.54 7.69
CA THR A 60 5.60 7.99 7.70
C THR A 60 5.09 8.47 6.35
N TRP A 61 5.72 8.05 5.25
CA TRP A 61 5.25 8.34 3.90
C TRP A 61 3.85 7.76 3.66
N ALA A 62 3.60 6.50 4.00
CA ALA A 62 2.33 5.83 3.77
C ALA A 62 1.18 6.57 4.46
N ASN A 63 1.37 6.97 5.72
CA ASN A 63 0.38 7.68 6.52
C ASN A 63 0.04 9.08 5.99
N GLN A 64 0.93 9.70 5.22
CA GLN A 64 0.67 10.96 4.53
C GLN A 64 -0.16 10.79 3.25
N HIS A 65 -0.19 9.59 2.68
CA HIS A 65 -0.72 9.33 1.34
C HIS A 65 -1.92 8.36 1.32
N THR A 66 -2.40 7.94 2.50
CA THR A 66 -3.66 7.19 2.65
C THR A 66 -4.60 7.93 3.61
N LYS A 67 -5.90 7.72 3.45
CA LYS A 67 -6.92 8.41 4.27
C LYS A 67 -7.36 7.60 5.49
N ALA A 68 -7.22 6.28 5.46
CA ALA A 68 -7.87 5.40 6.43
C ALA A 68 -6.99 4.25 6.93
N CYS A 69 -5.89 3.97 6.25
CA CYS A 69 -4.99 2.88 6.62
C CYS A 69 -3.65 3.41 7.11
N SER A 70 -2.80 2.52 7.62
CA SER A 70 -1.41 2.85 7.92
C SER A 70 -0.52 2.03 7.01
N GLY A 71 0.68 2.55 6.74
CA GLY A 71 1.76 1.70 6.26
C GLY A 71 2.10 0.63 7.29
N PHE A 72 2.59 -0.50 6.82
CA PHE A 72 3.13 -1.55 7.66
C PHE A 72 4.32 -2.21 6.95
N CYS A 73 5.18 -2.85 7.73
CA CYS A 73 6.28 -3.66 7.24
C CYS A 73 6.37 -4.93 8.08
N ASP A 74 6.62 -6.05 7.41
CA ASP A 74 6.88 -7.33 8.05
C ASP A 74 8.20 -7.29 8.83
N SER A 75 8.43 -8.30 9.67
CA SER A 75 9.75 -8.54 10.26
C SER A 75 10.79 -8.83 9.18
N ILE A 76 12.07 -8.59 9.47
CA ILE A 76 13.17 -8.98 8.58
C ILE A 76 13.18 -10.50 8.47
N TYR A 77 13.26 -11.01 7.24
CA TYR A 77 13.39 -12.44 6.95
C TYR A 77 14.42 -12.67 5.86
N THR A 78 14.90 -13.91 5.74
CA THR A 78 15.77 -14.32 4.64
C THR A 78 14.90 -14.90 3.53
N SER A 79 15.02 -14.36 2.30
CA SER A 79 14.20 -14.82 1.17
C SER A 79 14.89 -15.94 0.40
N ASP A 80 14.38 -17.17 0.47
CA ASP A 80 14.99 -18.31 -0.25
C ASP A 80 14.64 -18.37 -1.75
N LYS A 81 13.68 -17.54 -2.19
CA LYS A 81 13.16 -17.57 -3.57
C LYS A 81 13.53 -16.31 -4.34
N LYS A 82 12.98 -15.18 -3.90
CA LYS A 82 12.98 -13.94 -4.68
C LYS A 82 14.30 -13.19 -4.62
N PHE A 83 14.93 -13.16 -3.45
CA PHE A 83 16.21 -12.49 -3.22
C PHE A 83 17.31 -13.44 -2.70
N GLN A 84 17.15 -14.74 -2.98
CA GLN A 84 18.13 -15.82 -2.80
C GLN A 84 19.09 -15.67 -1.60
N GLY A 85 18.59 -15.88 -0.39
CA GLY A 85 19.39 -15.83 0.83
C GLY A 85 19.65 -14.42 1.36
N SER A 86 19.03 -13.38 0.78
CA SER A 86 19.16 -12.00 1.27
C SER A 86 18.20 -11.67 2.41
N PHE A 87 18.67 -10.85 3.37
CA PHE A 87 17.78 -10.19 4.32
C PHE A 87 16.85 -9.24 3.58
N THR A 88 15.56 -9.44 3.82
CA THR A 88 14.46 -8.79 3.13
C THR A 88 13.45 -8.32 4.15
N MET A 89 12.86 -7.15 3.91
CA MET A 89 11.70 -6.65 4.62
C MET A 89 10.67 -6.23 3.59
N LYS A 90 9.47 -6.83 3.66
CA LYS A 90 8.35 -6.44 2.81
C LYS A 90 7.58 -5.33 3.50
N CYS A 91 7.29 -4.27 2.76
CA CYS A 91 6.47 -3.15 3.24
C CYS A 91 5.27 -2.97 2.32
N GLY A 92 4.14 -2.54 2.89
CA GLY A 92 2.93 -2.32 2.13
C GLY A 92 2.00 -1.29 2.74
N VAL A 93 1.07 -0.81 1.92
CA VAL A 93 -0.02 0.09 2.33
C VAL A 93 -1.25 -0.22 1.48
N ALA A 94 -2.38 -0.44 2.16
CA ALA A 94 -3.67 -0.52 1.50
C ALA A 94 -4.24 0.88 1.26
N ARG A 95 -5.04 1.02 0.22
CA ARG A 95 -5.85 2.23 -0.02
C ARG A 95 -5.00 3.50 -0.08
N LEU A 96 -3.83 3.39 -0.69
CA LEU A 96 -2.99 4.51 -1.08
C LEU A 96 -3.76 5.35 -2.10
N LEU A 97 -3.74 6.67 -1.99
CA LEU A 97 -4.40 7.54 -2.97
C LEU A 97 -3.72 7.34 -4.33
N LYS A 98 -4.51 7.10 -5.39
CA LYS A 98 -3.96 6.99 -6.76
C LYS A 98 -3.15 8.24 -7.11
N GLY A 99 -2.00 8.04 -7.73
CA GLY A 99 -1.08 9.13 -8.10
C GLY A 99 -0.17 9.61 -6.97
N SER A 100 -0.22 8.96 -5.79
CA SER A 100 0.74 9.25 -4.72
C SER A 100 2.18 8.99 -5.20
N PRO A 101 3.15 9.87 -4.88
CA PRO A 101 4.55 9.66 -5.22
C PRO A 101 5.05 8.36 -4.61
N ASN A 102 6.14 7.81 -5.14
CA ASN A 102 6.81 6.67 -4.50
C ASN A 102 7.36 7.07 -3.12
N PRO A 103 7.53 6.09 -2.20
CA PRO A 103 8.22 6.35 -0.94
C PRO A 103 9.64 6.89 -1.16
N PRO A 104 10.29 7.42 -0.11
CA PRO A 104 11.71 7.77 -0.16
C PRO A 104 12.57 6.59 -0.63
N ASP A 105 13.70 6.90 -1.26
CA ASP A 105 14.67 5.89 -1.66
C ASP A 105 15.27 5.18 -0.45
N ALA A 106 15.69 3.92 -0.67
CA ALA A 106 16.32 3.13 0.38
C ALA A 106 17.66 3.73 0.80
N THR A 107 17.92 3.73 2.10
CA THR A 107 19.16 4.25 2.70
C THR A 107 19.97 3.13 3.38
N ARG A 108 21.17 3.47 3.87
CA ARG A 108 22.01 2.59 4.72
C ARG A 108 22.25 1.19 4.16
N ASN A 109 22.70 1.10 2.90
CA ASN A 109 23.01 -0.16 2.20
C ASN A 109 21.81 -1.10 1.99
N LEU A 110 20.59 -0.58 2.02
CA LEU A 110 19.43 -1.27 1.49
C LEU A 110 19.14 -0.82 0.04
N THR A 111 18.54 -1.70 -0.73
CA THR A 111 17.92 -1.39 -2.02
C THR A 111 16.43 -1.57 -1.89
N ARG A 112 15.66 -0.65 -2.48
CA ARG A 112 14.22 -0.82 -2.66
C ARG A 112 13.98 -1.53 -3.99
N HIS A 113 13.23 -2.62 -3.95
CA HIS A 113 12.87 -3.45 -5.09
C HIS A 113 11.37 -3.53 -5.28
N GLU A 114 10.98 -3.66 -6.54
CA GLU A 114 9.65 -4.09 -7.00
C GLU A 114 8.48 -3.34 -6.35
N ASP A 115 8.21 -2.16 -6.92
CA ASP A 115 7.06 -1.35 -6.59
C ASP A 115 5.82 -1.88 -7.30
N ASN A 116 5.04 -2.71 -6.60
CA ASN A 116 3.78 -3.22 -7.13
C ASN A 116 2.62 -2.34 -6.67
N ARG A 117 1.89 -1.80 -7.66
CA ARG A 117 0.65 -1.04 -7.45
C ARG A 117 -0.53 -1.80 -8.03
N CYS A 118 -1.56 -2.04 -7.22
CA CYS A 118 -2.84 -2.60 -7.67
C CYS A 118 -3.95 -1.60 -7.50
N GLY A 119 -4.53 -1.18 -8.62
CA GLY A 119 -5.57 -0.16 -8.64
C GLY A 119 -6.92 -0.66 -8.16
N ASP A 120 -7.88 0.27 -8.30
CA ASP A 120 -9.33 0.05 -8.16
C ASP A 120 -9.79 -0.50 -6.82
N VAL A 121 -9.07 -0.13 -5.75
CA VAL A 121 -9.55 -0.38 -4.39
C VAL A 121 -10.28 0.82 -3.83
N ASN A 122 -11.29 0.52 -3.02
CA ASN A 122 -12.02 1.54 -2.27
C ASN A 122 -11.06 2.35 -1.39
N CYS A 123 -11.19 3.67 -1.33
CA CYS A 123 -10.37 4.48 -0.42
C CYS A 123 -10.77 4.33 1.06
N THR A 124 -12.03 4.01 1.33
CA THR A 124 -12.57 3.86 2.68
C THR A 124 -12.93 2.41 2.96
N PRO A 125 -12.49 1.83 4.10
CA PRO A 125 -12.94 0.51 4.56
C PRO A 125 -14.46 0.41 4.60
N SER A 126 -15.02 -0.61 3.94
CA SER A 126 -16.45 -0.92 4.05
C SER A 126 -16.65 -1.90 5.21
N HIS A 127 -17.29 -1.41 6.28
CA HIS A 127 -17.68 -2.25 7.41
C HIS A 127 -18.64 -3.38 7.00
N LYS A 128 -19.53 -3.13 6.03
CA LYS A 128 -20.48 -4.12 5.51
C LYS A 128 -19.79 -5.25 4.75
N ALA A 129 -18.69 -4.95 4.06
CA ALA A 129 -17.91 -5.92 3.29
C ALA A 129 -16.75 -6.54 4.09
N LYS A 130 -16.67 -6.29 5.41
CA LYS A 130 -15.57 -6.72 6.30
C LYS A 130 -14.17 -6.39 5.75
N GLN A 131 -14.06 -5.32 4.96
CA GLN A 131 -12.77 -4.93 4.42
C GLN A 131 -12.01 -4.16 5.50
N ASN A 132 -10.89 -4.71 5.95
CA ASN A 132 -9.97 -4.02 6.85
C ASN A 132 -8.78 -3.45 6.07
N CYS A 133 -7.89 -2.74 6.76
CA CYS A 133 -6.64 -2.26 6.19
C CYS A 133 -5.65 -3.36 5.86
N ASN A 134 -5.92 -4.62 6.23
CA ASN A 134 -5.09 -5.78 5.92
C ASN A 134 -5.64 -6.60 4.74
N PHE A 135 -6.72 -6.14 4.09
CA PHE A 135 -7.36 -6.93 3.03
C PHE A 135 -6.45 -7.00 1.80
N ASN A 136 -5.75 -8.12 1.71
CA ASN A 136 -5.06 -8.61 0.52
C ASN A 136 -4.01 -7.67 -0.07
N ILE A 137 -3.30 -6.89 0.75
CA ILE A 137 -2.16 -6.03 0.31
C ILE A 137 -1.12 -6.84 -0.48
N TYR A 138 -1.02 -8.13 -0.18
CA TYR A 138 -0.08 -9.06 -0.79
C TYR A 138 -0.66 -9.87 -1.96
N GLY A 139 -1.96 -9.77 -2.25
CA GLY A 139 -2.61 -10.40 -3.40
C GLY A 139 -2.36 -9.67 -4.73
N CYS A 140 -1.49 -8.67 -4.70
CA CYS A 140 -1.00 -7.91 -5.84
C CYS A 140 0.03 -8.65 -6.72
N GLU A 141 0.42 -9.86 -6.32
CA GLU A 141 1.28 -10.72 -7.12
C GLU A 141 0.49 -11.13 -8.37
N LYS A 142 0.73 -10.45 -9.49
CA LYS A 142 0.29 -10.93 -10.80
C LYS A 142 0.78 -12.37 -10.95
N ASN A 143 -0.13 -13.31 -11.18
CA ASN A 143 0.22 -14.58 -11.82
C ASN A 143 0.89 -14.29 -13.18
#